data_AF-X6P937-F1
#
_entry.id   AF-X6P937-F1
#
_cell.length_a   1.000
_cell.length_b   1.000
_cell.length_c   1.000
_cell.angle_alpha   90.00
_cell.angle_beta   90.00
_cell.angle_gamma   90.00
#
_symmetry.space_group_name_H-M   'P 1'
#
loop_
_entity.id
_entity.type
_entity.pdbx_description
1 polymer ?
#
loop_
_entity_poly.entity_id
_entity_poly.type
_entity_poly.pdbx_seq_one_letter_code
_entity_poly.pdbx_strand_id
1 'polypeptide(L)'
;MSLNLSMKSKEEETQIIIHHWIRILNIKFGWINGFDKFVANYVMIFASNVFMLDNFCSSFKLLNTFNGHTNWVYSIDCSTFDGDQFICSGSYDRTVCVWNVENNKQIQLSSYHLSAVTCVKFSQYHYHNHHQNVICSSSCDKIIRFLDIKHNRKLQILNGHSSSVYGIKFSSFHCGRYLCSGSLDNTIRLWDVKTSKSLHVFNGHKDT
;
A
#
# COMPACT_ATOMS: atom_id res chain seq x y z
N MET A 1 -19.06 30.16 23.32
CA MET A 1 -20.14 29.80 24.27
C MET A 1 -21.19 28.87 23.67
N SER A 2 -21.50 28.97 22.36
CA SER A 2 -22.49 28.12 21.66
C SER A 2 -22.08 26.66 21.43
N LEU A 3 -20.81 26.37 21.19
CA LEU A 3 -20.31 24.99 20.97
C LEU A 3 -20.46 24.08 22.21
N ASN A 4 -20.24 24.61 23.41
CA ASN A 4 -20.36 23.83 24.66
C ASN A 4 -21.82 23.46 24.99
N LEU A 5 -22.80 24.29 24.63
CA LEU A 5 -24.22 23.95 24.80
C LEU A 5 -24.65 22.84 23.82
N SER A 6 -24.16 22.88 22.58
CA SER A 6 -24.47 21.87 21.56
C SER A 6 -23.87 20.49 21.88
N MET A 7 -22.69 20.44 22.50
CA MET A 7 -22.12 19.16 22.95
C MET A 7 -22.88 18.58 24.15
N LYS A 8 -23.31 19.44 25.08
CA LYS A 8 -24.08 19.02 26.26
C LYS A 8 -25.44 18.41 25.90
N SER A 9 -26.14 18.97 24.90
CA SER A 9 -27.42 18.42 24.43
C SER A 9 -27.27 17.05 23.75
N LYS A 10 -26.16 16.83 23.02
CA LYS A 10 -25.87 15.54 22.38
C LYS A 10 -25.53 14.45 23.39
N GLU A 11 -24.83 14.79 24.47
CA GLU A 11 -24.56 13.85 25.57
C GLU A 11 -25.85 13.37 26.25
N GLU A 12 -26.81 14.28 26.46
CA GLU A 12 -28.12 13.97 27.04
C GLU A 12 -28.96 13.06 26.13
N GLU A 13 -29.03 13.35 24.83
CA GLU A 13 -29.72 12.48 23.85
C GLU A 13 -29.09 11.08 23.78
N THR A 14 -27.75 11.01 23.84
CA THR A 14 -27.02 9.74 23.80
C THR A 14 -27.30 8.89 25.04
N GLN A 15 -27.39 9.50 26.23
CA GLN A 15 -27.74 8.80 27.46
C GLN A 15 -29.16 8.21 27.44
N ILE A 16 -30.11 8.92 26.82
CA ILE A 16 -31.50 8.45 26.65
C ILE A 16 -31.54 7.21 25.74
N ILE A 17 -30.81 7.24 24.63
CA ILE A 17 -30.74 6.12 23.67
C ILE A 17 -30.10 4.90 24.34
N ILE A 18 -29.01 5.07 25.08
CA ILE A 18 -28.34 3.97 25.80
C ILE A 18 -29.29 3.34 26.82
N HIS A 19 -29.98 4.14 27.63
CA HIS A 19 -30.97 3.64 28.60
C HIS A 19 -32.12 2.87 27.94
N HIS A 20 -32.60 3.36 26.79
CA HIS A 20 -33.65 2.70 26.02
C HIS A 20 -33.24 1.29 25.59
N TRP A 21 -32.03 1.14 25.04
CA TRP A 21 -31.54 -0.15 24.56
C TRP A 21 -31.15 -1.11 25.68
N ILE A 22 -30.60 -0.62 26.80
CA ILE A 22 -30.35 -1.44 28.00
C ILE A 22 -31.64 -2.07 28.50
N ARG A 23 -32.74 -1.30 28.52
CA ARG A 23 -34.07 -1.78 28.92
C ARG A 23 -34.64 -2.83 27.96
N ILE A 24 -34.47 -2.64 26.65
CA ILE A 24 -34.96 -3.58 25.63
C ILE A 24 -34.18 -4.89 25.63
N LEU A 25 -32.85 -4.82 25.74
CA LEU A 25 -31.96 -5.97 25.58
C LEU A 25 -31.67 -6.71 26.89
N ASN A 26 -32.22 -6.23 28.01
CA ASN A 26 -32.14 -6.84 29.35
C ASN A 26 -30.68 -7.11 29.80
N ILE A 27 -29.77 -6.21 29.43
CA ILE A 27 -28.32 -6.34 29.69
C ILE A 27 -28.06 -6.04 31.18
N LYS A 28 -27.52 -7.00 31.93
CA LYS A 28 -27.08 -6.80 33.31
C LYS A 28 -25.60 -6.39 33.33
N PHE A 29 -25.30 -5.11 33.58
CA PHE A 29 -23.93 -4.69 33.82
C PHE A 29 -23.50 -5.01 35.25
N GLY A 30 -22.48 -5.87 35.38
CA GLY A 30 -21.80 -6.09 36.65
C GLY A 30 -20.87 -4.91 36.97
N TRP A 31 -21.06 -4.34 38.16
CA TRP A 31 -20.14 -3.54 39.00
C TRP A 31 -18.80 -3.05 38.40
N ILE A 32 -18.84 -2.30 37.30
CA ILE A 32 -17.73 -1.42 36.92
C ILE A 32 -18.29 -0.02 36.80
N ASN A 33 -18.07 0.79 37.85
CA ASN A 33 -18.37 2.23 37.81
C ASN A 33 -17.67 2.83 36.57
N GLY A 34 -18.45 3.32 35.61
CA GLY A 34 -17.95 3.90 34.36
C GLY A 34 -18.11 3.02 33.11
N PHE A 35 -18.72 1.85 33.20
CA PHE A 35 -18.99 1.01 32.02
C PHE A 35 -19.89 1.71 30.99
N ASP A 36 -20.94 2.40 31.45
CA ASP A 36 -21.83 3.17 30.56
C ASP A 36 -21.07 4.28 29.80
N LYS A 37 -20.08 4.90 30.47
CA LYS A 37 -19.20 5.90 29.86
C LYS A 37 -18.25 5.27 28.82
N PHE A 38 -17.81 4.04 29.05
CA PHE A 38 -17.00 3.29 28.09
C PHE A 38 -17.81 2.90 26.85
N VAL A 39 -19.04 2.39 27.03
CA VAL A 39 -19.96 2.09 25.92
C VAL A 39 -20.30 3.35 25.14
N ALA A 40 -20.63 4.45 25.81
CA ALA A 40 -20.88 5.73 25.15
C ALA A 40 -19.67 6.20 24.35
N ASN A 41 -18.46 6.16 24.91
CA ASN A 41 -17.23 6.52 24.19
C ASN A 41 -16.99 5.60 22.99
N TYR A 42 -17.17 4.29 23.13
CA TYR A 42 -16.98 3.33 22.05
C TYR A 42 -17.99 3.55 20.92
N VAL A 43 -19.27 3.72 21.25
CA VAL A 43 -20.34 4.01 20.27
C VAL A 43 -20.09 5.36 19.60
N MET A 44 -19.64 6.38 20.32
CA MET A 44 -19.28 7.68 19.75
C MET A 44 -18.06 7.60 18.83
N ILE A 45 -17.03 6.83 19.18
CA ILE A 45 -15.86 6.60 18.32
C ILE A 45 -16.27 5.81 17.07
N PHE A 46 -17.10 4.77 17.23
CA PHE A 46 -17.56 3.96 16.11
C PHE A 46 -18.47 4.77 15.17
N ALA A 47 -19.46 5.47 15.71
CA ALA A 47 -20.38 6.32 14.94
C ALA A 47 -19.65 7.49 14.26
N SER A 48 -18.68 8.12 14.93
CA SER A 48 -17.86 9.16 14.31
C SER A 48 -16.96 8.62 13.20
N ASN A 49 -16.38 7.42 13.35
CA ASN A 49 -15.60 6.78 12.30
C ASN A 49 -16.46 6.36 11.10
N VAL A 50 -17.66 5.82 11.33
CA VAL A 50 -18.61 5.48 10.26
C VAL A 50 -19.08 6.74 9.55
N PHE A 51 -19.48 7.78 10.28
CA PHE A 51 -19.88 9.06 9.69
C PHE A 51 -18.73 9.74 8.93
N MET A 52 -17.50 9.65 9.44
CA MET A 52 -16.29 10.11 8.75
C MET A 52 -16.04 9.32 7.46
N LEU A 53 -16.28 8.00 7.47
CA LEU A 53 -16.13 7.16 6.29
C LEU A 53 -17.20 7.46 5.24
N ASP A 54 -18.45 7.68 5.63
CA ASP A 54 -19.53 8.05 4.72
C ASP A 54 -19.33 9.46 4.14
N ASN A 55 -18.85 10.41 4.94
CA ASN A 55 -18.42 11.72 4.45
C ASN A 55 -17.18 11.63 3.53
N PHE A 56 -16.24 10.74 3.83
CA PHE A 56 -15.07 10.49 2.99
C PHE A 56 -15.47 9.88 1.64
N CYS A 57 -16.36 8.88 1.64
CA CYS A 57 -16.88 8.24 0.43
C CYS A 57 -17.73 9.20 -0.41
N SER A 58 -18.55 10.04 0.22
CA SER A 58 -19.38 11.05 -0.48
C SER A 58 -18.59 12.26 -0.99
N SER A 59 -17.38 12.49 -0.49
CA SER A 59 -16.47 13.55 -0.96
C SER A 59 -15.43 13.08 -1.97
N PHE A 60 -15.45 11.81 -2.38
CA PHE A 60 -14.49 11.25 -3.33
C PHE A 60 -14.68 11.87 -4.72
N LYS A 61 -13.86 12.86 -5.04
CA LYS A 61 -13.79 13.49 -6.36
C LYS A 61 -12.56 12.97 -7.09
N LEU A 62 -12.75 12.51 -8.33
CA LEU A 62 -11.61 12.19 -9.21
C LEU A 62 -10.72 13.43 -9.35
N LEU A 63 -9.49 13.33 -8.84
CA LEU A 63 -8.53 14.43 -8.88
C LEU A 63 -7.78 14.47 -10.22
N ASN A 64 -7.17 13.36 -10.60
CA ASN A 64 -6.37 13.23 -11.82
C ASN A 64 -6.53 11.84 -12.45
N THR A 65 -6.35 11.77 -13.77
CA THR A 65 -6.28 10.52 -14.54
C THR A 65 -4.91 10.41 -15.20
N PHE A 66 -4.14 9.38 -14.84
CA PHE A 66 -2.83 9.12 -15.42
C PHE A 66 -2.94 8.15 -16.60
N ASN A 67 -2.92 8.70 -17.81
CA ASN A 67 -2.88 7.91 -19.05
C ASN A 67 -1.41 7.67 -19.43
N GLY A 68 -1.07 6.46 -19.85
CA GLY A 68 0.31 6.13 -20.23
C GLY A 68 0.53 4.68 -20.62
N HIS A 69 -0.23 3.77 -20.01
CA HIS A 69 -0.22 2.37 -20.38
C HIS A 69 -1.19 2.08 -21.54
N THR A 70 -0.82 1.14 -22.41
CA THR A 70 -1.65 0.68 -23.53
C THR A 70 -2.42 -0.59 -23.22
N ASN A 71 -2.28 -1.14 -22.01
CA ASN A 71 -2.93 -2.36 -21.55
C ASN A 71 -3.10 -2.36 -20.02
N TRP A 72 -3.72 -3.41 -19.47
CA TRP A 72 -4.06 -3.56 -18.05
C TRP A 72 -2.89 -3.23 -17.12
N VAL A 73 -3.16 -2.39 -16.14
CA VAL A 73 -2.23 -2.07 -15.05
C VAL A 73 -2.43 -3.09 -13.95
N TYR A 74 -1.38 -3.85 -13.62
CA TYR A 74 -1.45 -4.90 -12.61
C TYR A 74 -1.07 -4.41 -11.22
N SER A 75 -0.22 -3.39 -11.14
CA SER A 75 0.35 -2.97 -9.87
C SER A 75 0.68 -1.49 -9.90
N ILE A 76 0.50 -0.87 -8.74
CA ILE A 76 0.87 0.51 -8.46
C ILE A 76 1.66 0.59 -7.15
N ASP A 77 2.46 1.63 -7.02
CA ASP A 77 3.08 2.05 -5.76
C ASP A 77 3.19 3.56 -5.71
N CYS A 78 3.19 4.13 -4.51
CA CYS A 78 3.42 5.54 -4.29
C CYS A 78 4.55 5.76 -3.30
N SER A 79 5.31 6.83 -3.49
CA SER A 79 6.36 7.23 -2.57
C SER A 79 6.63 8.72 -2.65
N THR A 80 7.24 9.26 -1.60
CA THR A 80 7.63 10.66 -1.52
C THR A 80 9.14 10.76 -1.46
N PHE A 81 9.71 11.53 -2.39
CA PHE A 81 11.15 11.77 -2.47
C PHE A 81 11.39 13.26 -2.60
N ASP A 82 12.28 13.80 -1.77
CA ASP A 82 12.66 15.22 -1.81
C ASP A 82 11.46 16.20 -1.75
N GLY A 83 10.35 15.80 -1.13
CA GLY A 83 9.11 16.58 -1.02
C GLY A 83 8.10 16.37 -2.15
N ASP A 84 8.50 15.74 -3.26
CA ASP A 84 7.62 15.42 -4.38
C ASP A 84 6.96 14.05 -4.20
N GLN A 85 5.67 13.96 -4.57
CA GLN A 85 4.92 12.71 -4.61
C GLN A 85 5.08 12.04 -5.98
N PHE A 86 5.45 10.76 -5.96
CA PHE A 86 5.57 9.94 -7.15
C PHE A 86 4.65 8.74 -7.08
N ILE A 87 4.05 8.41 -8.22
CA ILE A 87 3.32 7.18 -8.46
C ILE A 87 4.09 6.39 -9.51
N CYS A 88 4.22 5.08 -9.33
CA CYS A 88 4.65 4.19 -10.39
C CYS A 88 3.65 3.08 -10.64
N SER A 89 3.65 2.54 -11.85
CA SER A 89 2.79 1.42 -12.24
C SER A 89 3.49 0.45 -13.17
N GLY A 90 3.08 -0.82 -13.10
CA GLY A 90 3.48 -1.89 -14.01
C GLY A 90 2.27 -2.45 -14.77
N SER A 91 2.46 -2.76 -16.04
CA SER A 91 1.38 -3.17 -16.94
C SER A 91 1.71 -4.41 -17.77
N TYR A 92 0.65 -5.03 -18.29
CA TYR A 92 0.72 -6.05 -19.33
C TYR A 92 1.44 -5.56 -20.60
N ASP A 93 1.45 -4.25 -20.87
CA ASP A 93 2.18 -3.68 -22.01
C ASP A 93 3.72 -3.77 -21.89
N ARG A 94 4.22 -4.38 -20.80
CA ARG A 94 5.64 -4.64 -20.49
C ARG A 94 6.42 -3.39 -20.10
N THR A 95 5.73 -2.29 -19.79
CA THR A 95 6.35 -1.04 -19.38
C THR A 95 6.14 -0.76 -17.90
N VAL A 96 7.01 0.11 -17.38
CA VAL A 96 6.81 0.78 -16.09
C VAL A 96 6.62 2.26 -16.38
N CYS A 97 5.56 2.85 -15.83
CA CYS A 97 5.36 4.29 -15.89
C CYS A 97 5.56 4.90 -14.51
N VAL A 98 6.05 6.14 -14.50
CA VAL A 98 6.23 6.95 -13.29
C VAL A 98 5.64 8.31 -13.55
N TRP A 99 4.91 8.84 -12.57
CA TRP A 99 4.37 10.19 -12.63
C TRP A 99 4.75 10.94 -11.37
N ASN A 100 5.17 12.19 -11.55
CA ASN A 100 5.19 13.15 -10.46
C ASN A 100 3.78 13.77 -10.35
N VAL A 101 3.18 13.66 -9.17
CA VAL A 101 1.79 14.02 -8.92
C VAL A 101 1.60 15.54 -8.94
N GLU A 102 2.59 16.31 -8.48
CA GLU A 102 2.48 17.77 -8.34
C GLU A 102 2.52 18.47 -9.71
N ASN A 103 3.38 18.01 -10.61
CA ASN A 103 3.56 18.64 -11.92
C ASN A 103 2.93 17.85 -13.09
N ASN A 104 2.26 16.73 -12.80
CA ASN A 104 1.66 15.82 -13.79
C ASN A 104 2.63 15.37 -14.91
N LYS A 105 3.94 15.43 -14.69
CA LYS A 105 4.93 14.95 -15.67
C LYS A 105 5.03 13.44 -15.61
N GLN A 106 4.83 12.80 -16.76
CA GLN A 106 5.06 11.39 -16.95
C GLN A 106 6.51 11.13 -17.36
N ILE A 107 7.14 10.17 -16.71
CA ILE A 107 8.37 9.51 -17.12
C ILE A 107 7.98 8.06 -17.44
N GLN A 108 7.83 7.74 -18.72
CA GLN A 108 7.64 6.37 -19.15
C GLN A 108 9.01 5.69 -19.28
N LEU A 109 9.18 4.59 -18.56
CA LEU A 109 10.40 3.79 -18.57
C LEU A 109 10.12 2.56 -19.43
N SER A 110 10.43 2.65 -20.73
CA SER A 110 10.07 1.61 -21.71
C SER A 110 11.18 0.55 -21.91
N SER A 111 10.74 -0.69 -22.19
CA SER A 111 11.44 -1.78 -22.89
C SER A 111 12.41 -2.74 -22.17
N TYR A 112 12.61 -2.67 -20.85
CA TYR A 112 13.52 -3.65 -20.22
C TYR A 112 12.92 -5.04 -19.99
N HIS A 113 11.60 -5.16 -19.88
CA HIS A 113 10.91 -6.42 -19.61
C HIS A 113 10.50 -7.12 -20.91
N LEU A 114 10.72 -8.43 -20.97
CA LEU A 114 10.35 -9.23 -22.14
C LEU A 114 8.89 -9.70 -22.09
N SER A 115 8.25 -9.58 -20.92
CA SER A 115 6.86 -9.94 -20.67
C SER A 115 6.20 -8.98 -19.67
N ALA A 116 4.92 -9.20 -19.36
CA ALA A 116 4.10 -8.33 -18.51
C ALA A 116 4.80 -7.99 -17.19
N VAL A 117 4.68 -6.72 -16.76
CA VAL A 117 5.16 -6.28 -15.44
C VAL A 117 4.04 -6.51 -14.44
N THR A 118 4.27 -7.44 -13.51
CA THR A 118 3.24 -7.96 -12.60
C THR A 118 3.18 -7.16 -11.31
N CYS A 119 4.32 -6.67 -10.82
CA CYS A 119 4.40 -5.90 -9.59
C CYS A 119 5.49 -4.84 -9.69
N VAL A 120 5.23 -3.65 -9.15
CA VAL A 120 6.19 -2.55 -9.04
C VAL A 120 6.24 -2.02 -7.63
N LYS A 121 7.45 -1.63 -7.19
CA LYS A 121 7.71 -1.02 -5.89
C LYS A 121 8.83 -0.01 -5.95
N PHE A 122 8.70 1.09 -5.22
CA PHE A 122 9.82 1.98 -4.96
C PHE A 122 10.81 1.32 -4.00
N SER A 123 12.11 1.42 -4.31
CA SER A 123 13.17 0.84 -3.49
C SER A 123 13.64 1.81 -2.42
N GLN A 124 13.17 1.60 -1.19
CA GLN A 124 13.62 2.34 -0.02
C GLN A 124 15.13 2.19 0.23
N TYR A 125 15.70 1.03 -0.11
CA TYR A 125 17.13 0.75 0.06
C TYR A 125 18.00 1.75 -0.70
N HIS A 126 17.74 1.94 -2.00
CA HIS A 126 18.54 2.83 -2.84
C HIS A 126 18.35 4.29 -2.45
N TYR A 127 17.13 4.67 -2.05
CA TYR A 127 16.87 6.02 -1.57
C TYR A 127 17.63 6.32 -0.27
N HIS A 128 17.52 5.47 0.75
CA HIS A 128 18.16 5.71 2.04
C HIS A 128 19.69 5.56 2.03
N ASN A 129 20.25 4.69 1.19
CA ASN A 129 21.70 4.43 1.18
C ASN A 129 22.45 5.22 0.12
N HIS A 130 21.80 5.61 -0.97
CA HIS A 130 22.45 6.23 -2.12
C HIS A 130 21.74 7.50 -2.63
N HIS A 131 20.64 7.93 -2.00
CA HIS A 131 19.81 9.05 -2.47
C HIS A 131 19.38 8.88 -3.94
N GLN A 132 19.05 7.64 -4.32
CA GLN A 132 18.62 7.29 -5.67
C GLN A 132 17.16 6.86 -5.71
N ASN A 133 16.39 7.47 -6.60
CA ASN A 133 15.00 7.09 -6.86
C ASN A 133 14.98 5.90 -7.81
N VAL A 134 14.79 4.71 -7.23
CA VAL A 134 14.88 3.42 -7.93
C VAL A 134 13.57 2.67 -7.84
N ILE A 135 13.13 2.12 -8.97
CA ILE A 135 11.97 1.23 -9.03
C ILE A 135 12.44 -0.21 -9.14
N CYS A 136 11.86 -1.07 -8.32
CA CYS A 136 11.93 -2.51 -8.44
C CYS A 136 10.67 -3.02 -9.14
N SER A 137 10.83 -3.91 -10.09
CA SER A 137 9.73 -4.45 -10.88
C SER A 137 9.90 -5.94 -11.12
N SER A 138 8.84 -6.73 -10.92
CA SER A 138 8.79 -8.15 -11.27
C SER A 138 8.01 -8.36 -12.56
N SER A 139 8.32 -9.44 -13.27
CA SER A 139 7.70 -9.76 -14.55
C SER A 139 7.43 -11.25 -14.73
N CYS A 140 6.50 -11.55 -15.63
CA CYS A 140 6.29 -12.88 -16.18
C CYS A 140 7.52 -13.43 -16.92
N ASP A 141 8.52 -12.58 -17.23
CA ASP A 141 9.80 -13.04 -17.79
C ASP A 141 10.78 -13.61 -16.76
N LYS A 142 10.27 -13.91 -15.55
CA LYS A 142 10.98 -14.56 -14.43
C LYS A 142 11.99 -13.68 -13.71
N ILE A 143 12.21 -12.47 -14.21
CA ILE A 143 13.27 -11.59 -13.74
C ILE A 143 12.69 -10.44 -12.93
N ILE A 144 13.40 -10.07 -11.85
CA ILE A 144 13.14 -8.83 -11.10
C ILE A 144 14.22 -7.82 -11.48
N ARG A 145 13.81 -6.60 -11.85
CA ARG A 145 14.70 -5.54 -12.31
C ARG A 145 14.61 -4.32 -11.41
N PHE A 146 15.75 -3.69 -11.19
CA PHE A 146 15.85 -2.39 -10.54
C PHE A 146 16.28 -1.34 -11.55
N LEU A 147 15.58 -0.22 -11.57
CA LEU A 147 15.73 0.83 -12.58
C LEU A 147 15.86 2.20 -11.91
N ASP A 148 16.93 2.92 -12.25
CA ASP A 148 17.15 4.31 -11.85
C ASP A 148 16.22 5.21 -12.69
N ILE A 149 15.36 5.98 -12.02
CA ILE A 149 14.40 6.86 -12.69
C ILE A 149 15.09 8.05 -13.35
N LYS A 150 16.10 8.64 -12.68
CA LYS A 150 16.77 9.86 -13.13
C LYS A 150 17.57 9.64 -14.42
N HIS A 151 18.27 8.51 -14.50
CA HIS A 151 19.14 8.17 -15.62
C HIS A 151 18.51 7.18 -16.60
N ASN A 152 17.27 6.73 -16.34
CA ASN A 152 16.56 5.71 -17.11
C ASN A 152 17.42 4.48 -17.44
N ARG A 153 18.19 4.00 -16.45
CA ARG A 153 19.14 2.90 -16.65
C ARG A 153 18.95 1.79 -15.63
N LYS A 154 19.16 0.57 -16.09
CA LYS A 154 19.10 -0.63 -15.27
C LYS A 154 20.26 -0.65 -14.28
N LEU A 155 19.96 -0.82 -13.00
CA LEU A 155 20.95 -0.87 -11.92
C LEU A 155 21.34 -2.30 -11.56
N GLN A 156 20.34 -3.17 -11.38
CA GLN A 156 20.58 -4.55 -10.97
C GLN A 156 19.45 -5.47 -11.40
N ILE A 157 19.72 -6.77 -11.32
CA ILE A 157 18.80 -7.85 -11.65
C ILE A 157 18.83 -8.86 -10.51
N LEU A 158 17.66 -9.36 -10.13
CA LEU A 158 17.55 -10.60 -9.38
C LEU A 158 17.03 -11.67 -10.34
N ASN A 159 17.89 -12.64 -10.60
CA ASN A 159 17.61 -13.80 -11.42
C ASN A 159 17.72 -15.06 -10.55
N GLY A 160 16.80 -16.00 -10.73
CA GLY A 160 16.82 -17.26 -10.02
C GLY A 160 15.49 -17.98 -9.99
N HIS A 161 14.36 -17.26 -10.11
CA HIS A 161 13.05 -17.88 -10.30
C HIS A 161 13.00 -18.64 -11.63
N SER A 162 12.36 -19.81 -11.64
CA SER A 162 12.25 -20.64 -12.84
C SER A 162 10.96 -20.37 -13.64
N SER A 163 10.05 -19.56 -13.09
CA SER A 163 8.78 -19.17 -13.70
C SER A 163 8.40 -17.72 -13.36
N SER A 164 7.24 -17.26 -13.86
CA SER A 164 6.73 -15.88 -13.71
C SER A 164 6.79 -15.40 -12.27
N VAL A 165 7.27 -14.18 -12.02
CA VAL A 165 7.26 -13.57 -10.69
C VAL A 165 6.04 -12.67 -10.60
N TYR A 166 5.17 -12.86 -9.60
CA TYR A 166 3.89 -12.15 -9.50
C TYR A 166 3.85 -11.06 -8.43
N GLY A 167 4.74 -11.15 -7.43
CA GLY A 167 4.74 -10.20 -6.32
C GLY A 167 6.13 -9.95 -5.79
N ILE A 168 6.35 -8.72 -5.33
CA ILE A 168 7.56 -8.28 -4.64
C ILE A 168 7.19 -7.42 -3.43
N LYS A 169 7.96 -7.54 -2.35
CA LYS A 169 7.79 -6.72 -1.15
C LYS A 169 9.14 -6.46 -0.47
N PHE A 170 9.44 -5.19 -0.22
CA PHE A 170 10.60 -4.80 0.58
C PHE A 170 10.34 -4.97 2.08
N SER A 171 11.38 -5.29 2.82
CA SER A 171 11.37 -5.27 4.28
C SER A 171 11.13 -3.85 4.80
N SER A 172 10.30 -3.70 5.84
CA SER A 172 10.17 -2.43 6.56
C SER A 172 11.36 -2.14 7.49
N PHE A 173 12.22 -3.14 7.71
CA PHE A 173 13.42 -3.04 8.53
C PHE A 173 14.68 -2.92 7.67
N HIS A 174 15.78 -2.50 8.31
CA HIS A 174 17.10 -2.35 7.68
C HIS A 174 17.04 -1.53 6.39
N CYS A 175 16.24 -0.45 6.41
CA CYS A 175 16.06 0.46 5.29
C CYS A 175 15.67 -0.24 3.97
N GLY A 176 14.86 -1.31 4.02
CA GLY A 176 14.43 -2.01 2.80
C GLY A 176 15.49 -2.87 2.14
N ARG A 177 16.58 -3.22 2.85
CA ARG A 177 17.67 -4.05 2.30
C ARG A 177 17.21 -5.43 1.82
N TYR A 178 16.15 -5.99 2.40
CA TYR A 178 15.69 -7.32 2.02
C TYR A 178 14.43 -7.22 1.16
N LEU A 179 14.36 -8.09 0.16
CA LEU A 179 13.21 -8.22 -0.73
C LEU A 179 12.69 -9.65 -0.67
N CYS A 180 11.38 -9.82 -0.52
CA CYS A 180 10.71 -11.08 -0.79
C CYS A 180 10.04 -11.04 -2.17
N SER A 181 10.11 -12.13 -2.92
CA SER A 181 9.36 -12.31 -4.16
C SER A 181 8.63 -13.63 -4.20
N GLY A 182 7.43 -13.64 -4.79
CA GLY A 182 6.61 -14.83 -5.01
C GLY A 182 6.46 -15.14 -6.50
N SER A 183 6.53 -16.41 -6.87
CA SER A 183 6.55 -16.85 -8.27
C SER A 183 5.66 -18.07 -8.50
N LEU A 184 5.28 -18.25 -9.77
CA LEU A 184 4.63 -19.44 -10.31
C LEU A 184 5.53 -20.69 -10.25
N ASP A 185 6.80 -20.56 -9.85
CA ASP A 185 7.66 -21.72 -9.59
C ASP A 185 7.39 -22.37 -8.22
N ASN A 186 6.30 -21.99 -7.56
CA ASN A 186 5.86 -22.46 -6.25
C ASN A 186 6.83 -22.07 -5.11
N THR A 187 7.71 -21.10 -5.32
CA THR A 187 8.65 -20.62 -4.31
C THR A 187 8.43 -19.16 -3.94
N ILE A 188 8.73 -18.86 -2.68
CA ILE A 188 9.03 -17.50 -2.24
C ILE A 188 10.54 -17.39 -2.08
N ARG A 189 11.14 -16.31 -2.56
CA ARG A 189 12.58 -16.07 -2.40
C ARG A 189 12.85 -14.82 -1.60
N LEU A 190 13.78 -14.94 -0.65
CA LEU A 190 14.35 -13.81 0.08
C LEU A 190 15.66 -13.40 -0.60
N TRP A 191 15.82 -12.11 -0.86
CA TRP A 191 16.98 -11.54 -1.52
C TRP A 191 17.63 -10.47 -0.66
N ASP A 192 18.95 -10.37 -0.73
CA ASP A 192 19.69 -9.20 -0.27
C ASP A 192 19.86 -8.23 -1.44
N VAL A 193 19.17 -7.09 -1.37
CA VAL A 193 19.20 -6.06 -2.41
C VAL A 193 20.61 -5.51 -2.60
N LYS A 194 21.40 -5.39 -1.52
CA LYS A 194 22.77 -4.86 -1.58
C LYS A 194 23.69 -5.74 -2.43
N THR A 195 23.56 -7.05 -2.30
CA THR A 195 24.46 -8.02 -2.94
C THR A 195 23.86 -8.67 -4.18
N SER A 196 22.58 -8.40 -4.46
CA SER A 196 21.79 -9.06 -5.51
C SER A 196 21.78 -10.60 -5.40
N LYS A 197 21.97 -11.14 -4.19
CA LYS A 197 22.00 -12.59 -3.94
C LYS A 197 20.69 -13.08 -3.35
N SER A 198 20.27 -14.26 -3.76
CA SER A 198 19.22 -15.01 -3.07
C SER A 198 19.79 -15.54 -1.75
N LEU A 199 19.16 -15.17 -0.65
CA LEU A 199 19.54 -15.62 0.70
C LEU A 199 18.83 -16.92 1.07
N HIS A 200 17.57 -17.04 0.69
CA HIS A 200 16.77 -18.21 1.02
C HIS A 200 15.68 -18.45 -0.02
N VAL A 201 15.32 -19.73 -0.19
CA VAL A 201 14.21 -20.18 -1.04
C VAL A 201 13.25 -20.95 -0.15
N PHE A 202 12.07 -20.38 0.07
CA PHE A 202 10.99 -21.03 0.80
C PHE A 202 10.19 -21.89 -0.16
N ASN A 203 10.26 -23.19 0.06
CA ASN A 203 9.50 -24.20 -0.66
C ASN A 203 8.38 -24.69 0.26
N GLY A 204 7.15 -24.80 -0.26
CA GLY A 204 6.02 -25.24 0.55
C GLY A 204 4.67 -25.08 -0.13
N HIS A 205 4.56 -24.12 -1.05
CA HIS A 205 3.42 -24.06 -1.95
C HIS A 205 3.49 -25.23 -2.94
N LYS A 206 2.34 -25.84 -3.20
CA LYS A 206 2.15 -26.86 -4.23
C LYS A 206 1.02 -26.38 -5.11
N ASP A 207 1.21 -26.54 -6.42
CA ASP A 207 0.12 -26.37 -7.37
C ASP A 207 -0.84 -27.54 -7.14
N THR A 208 -2.05 -27.24 -6.65
CA THR A 208 -3.09 -28.22 -6.30
C THR A 208 -4.34 -27.96 -7.09
#